data_AF-A0A925XY91-F1
#
_entry.id   AF-A0A925XY91-F1
#
_cell.length_a   1.000
_cell.length_b   1.000
_cell.length_c   1.000
_cell.angle_alpha   90.00
_cell.angle_beta   90.00
_cell.angle_gamma   90.00
#
_symmetry.space_group_name_H-M   'P 1'
#
loop_
_entity.id
_entity.type
_entity.pdbx_description
1 polymer ?
#
loop_
_entity_poly.entity_id
_entity_poly.type
_entity_poly.pdbx_seq_one_letter_code
_entity_poly.pdbx_strand_id
1 'polypeptide(L)'
;LAFQISNEANIFPYKTYYTDPSTGKAVPIRPSDWTFDEYISEFNAHKNALYNRVSTSLPLNGPVFSGGSKDDGRWKNYFPDFMKAEASAINSVSYHGYPYTACPDDPDDIPTISDVLSNKASHDFVQGFVPIVAEAGEYGKKMRISETNSMTCGGVNGVSNTLAAALWATDMMFEAANIGAGGVNIITGSQPDMTPLYFDGHIDYEGVATYTPQVYPLYYGMLLFAQAAANQGSLVPVSITKTGNMKVWATKDNTGAIRVVALNKDQSLSGNARITIAGTSGSASLTRLSASSVSAKTGLTLAGQTFDGTTDGKPKGSYTSTSVSSSNGTYVFSLPKGSAAMLTVGGSGGGGDDDDDAVEVSVDLDKSTYTKGQKMYVEATSSDSPSQVKFYIDNQQVWAESNGPYWLGGNSGSDVKGYSTSGLAVGSHTLKAVSVVGGVSYSSPTAQFQINQ
;
A
#
# COMPACT_ATOMS: atom_id res chain seq x y z
N LEU A 1 15.96 -6.02 -1.07
CA LEU A 1 16.71 -4.96 -0.34
C LEU A 1 17.51 -4.18 -1.37
N ALA A 2 17.51 -2.86 -1.30
CA ALA A 2 18.20 -1.97 -2.24
C ALA A 2 18.99 -0.93 -1.46
N PHE A 3 20.08 -0.44 -2.04
CA PHE A 3 20.87 0.65 -1.47
C PHE A 3 20.20 1.99 -1.75
N GLN A 4 20.37 2.92 -0.82
CA GLN A 4 19.98 4.30 -0.98
C GLN A 4 21.24 5.15 -0.92
N ILE A 5 21.39 6.06 -1.90
CA ILE A 5 22.44 7.08 -1.87
C ILE A 5 21.80 8.33 -1.31
N SER A 6 22.32 8.79 -0.16
CA SER A 6 21.76 9.92 0.60
C SER A 6 20.45 9.63 1.34
N ASN A 7 19.96 10.63 2.07
CA ASN A 7 18.70 10.66 2.79
C ASN A 7 18.19 12.10 2.87
N GLU A 8 17.04 12.40 2.27
CA GLU A 8 16.42 13.73 2.25
C GLU A 8 17.35 14.85 1.76
N ALA A 9 18.06 14.59 0.65
CA ALA A 9 19.04 15.54 0.11
C ALA A 9 18.44 16.93 -0.19
N ASN A 10 17.16 16.99 -0.56
CA ASN A 10 16.44 18.21 -0.87
C ASN A 10 16.28 19.17 0.32
N ILE A 11 16.58 18.75 1.55
CA ILE A 11 16.55 19.62 2.73
C ILE A 11 17.94 19.83 3.37
N PHE A 12 19.02 19.39 2.71
CA PHE A 12 20.41 19.62 3.17
C PHE A 12 20.76 21.09 3.43
N PRO A 13 20.28 22.06 2.64
CA PRO A 13 20.46 23.49 2.92
C PRO A 13 19.80 23.99 4.22
N TYR A 14 18.82 23.24 4.75
CA TYR A 14 17.97 23.67 5.87
C TYR A 14 18.15 22.82 7.13
N LYS A 15 18.87 21.69 7.03
CA LYS A 15 19.10 20.77 8.15
C LYS A 15 20.52 20.90 8.69
N THR A 16 20.62 21.21 9.97
CA THR A 16 21.89 21.35 10.68
C THR A 16 22.18 20.12 11.54
N TYR A 17 22.86 19.13 10.98
CA TYR A 17 23.30 17.93 11.72
C TYR A 17 24.73 18.04 12.26
N TYR A 18 25.51 18.99 11.74
CA TYR A 18 26.91 19.16 12.10
C TYR A 18 27.11 20.42 12.91
N THR A 19 28.16 20.40 13.73
CA THR A 19 28.64 21.56 14.47
C THR A 19 30.01 21.91 13.94
N ASP A 20 30.22 23.17 13.58
CA ASP A 20 31.54 23.69 13.24
C ASP A 20 32.46 23.55 14.46
N PRO A 21 33.56 22.77 14.37
CA PRO A 21 34.43 22.51 15.50
C PRO A 21 35.18 23.75 15.99
N SER A 22 35.30 24.80 15.16
CA SER A 22 35.99 26.04 15.51
C SER A 22 35.07 27.07 16.18
N THR A 23 33.81 27.14 15.76
CA THR A 23 32.85 28.14 16.28
C THR A 23 31.81 27.55 17.23
N GLY A 24 31.69 26.22 17.30
CA GLY A 24 30.66 25.52 18.07
C GLY A 24 29.24 25.72 17.53
N LYS A 25 29.07 26.33 16.35
CA LYS A 25 27.75 26.61 15.76
C LYS A 25 27.26 25.46 14.90
N ALA A 26 25.96 25.20 14.96
CA ALA A 26 25.28 24.31 14.04
C ALA A 26 25.41 24.82 12.59
N VAL A 27 25.79 23.94 11.66
CA VAL A 27 25.96 24.25 10.23
C VAL A 27 25.12 23.30 9.35
N PRO A 28 24.53 23.79 8.24
CA PRO A 28 23.82 22.95 7.28
C PRO A 28 24.70 21.87 6.65
N ILE A 29 24.09 20.78 6.16
CA ILE A 29 24.82 19.72 5.43
C ILE A 29 25.39 20.25 4.10
N ARG A 30 24.66 21.15 3.44
CA ARG A 30 25.08 21.83 2.22
C ARG A 30 24.82 23.34 2.34
N PRO A 31 25.62 24.19 1.68
CA PRO A 31 25.35 25.61 1.56
C PRO A 31 23.96 25.93 0.99
N SER A 32 23.44 27.13 1.25
CA SER A 32 22.12 27.57 0.80
C SER A 32 21.98 27.71 -0.72
N ASP A 33 23.11 27.88 -1.41
CA ASP A 33 23.21 27.98 -2.87
C ASP A 33 23.46 26.63 -3.56
N TRP A 34 23.50 25.51 -2.81
CA TRP A 34 23.62 24.18 -3.39
C TRP A 34 22.40 23.82 -4.25
N THR A 35 22.69 23.30 -5.44
CA THR A 35 21.74 23.15 -6.55
C THR A 35 21.40 21.69 -6.84
N PHE A 36 20.35 21.49 -7.64
CA PHE A 36 19.99 20.16 -8.15
C PHE A 36 21.06 19.57 -9.07
N ASP A 37 21.75 20.39 -9.88
CA ASP A 37 22.83 19.92 -10.75
C ASP A 37 24.02 19.38 -9.94
N GLU A 38 24.36 20.06 -8.83
CA GLU A 38 25.36 19.57 -7.88
C GLU A 38 24.91 18.27 -7.21
N TYR A 39 23.64 18.17 -6.80
CA TYR A 39 23.07 16.91 -6.30
C TYR A 39 23.22 15.76 -7.30
N ILE A 40 22.80 15.95 -8.55
CA ILE A 40 22.86 14.92 -9.59
C ILE A 40 24.31 14.52 -9.88
N SER A 41 25.23 15.49 -9.91
CA SER A 41 26.66 15.23 -10.08
C SER A 41 27.21 14.37 -8.92
N GLU A 42 26.90 14.74 -7.68
CA GLU A 42 27.29 13.99 -6.49
C GLU A 42 26.66 12.59 -6.46
N PHE A 43 25.36 12.47 -6.74
CA PHE A 43 24.65 11.19 -6.82
C PHE A 43 25.31 10.26 -7.84
N ASN A 44 25.62 10.79 -9.03
CA ASN A 44 26.30 10.04 -10.08
C ASN A 44 27.71 9.59 -9.68
N ALA A 45 28.48 10.44 -9.02
CA ALA A 45 29.80 10.08 -8.52
C ALA A 45 29.72 8.90 -7.52
N HIS A 46 28.78 8.94 -6.57
CA HIS A 46 28.58 7.87 -5.59
C HIS A 46 28.06 6.58 -6.23
N LYS A 47 27.08 6.68 -7.14
CA LYS A 47 26.56 5.55 -7.92
C LYS A 47 27.69 4.86 -8.68
N ASN A 48 28.48 5.63 -9.43
CA ASN A 48 29.58 5.09 -10.24
C ASN A 48 30.67 4.45 -9.35
N ALA A 49 30.98 5.05 -8.20
CA ALA A 49 31.90 4.44 -7.24
C ALA A 49 31.38 3.09 -6.71
N LEU A 50 30.08 3.01 -6.36
CA LEU A 50 29.45 1.75 -5.94
C LEU A 50 29.46 0.70 -7.05
N TYR A 51 29.10 1.07 -8.28
CA TYR A 51 29.10 0.14 -9.41
C TYR A 51 30.49 -0.37 -9.74
N ASN A 52 31.50 0.49 -9.74
CA ASN A 52 32.88 0.12 -9.99
C ASN A 52 33.46 -0.80 -8.90
N ARG A 53 33.05 -0.61 -7.64
CA ARG A 53 33.60 -1.35 -6.51
C ARG A 53 32.86 -2.65 -6.20
N VAL A 54 31.55 -2.69 -6.47
CA VAL A 54 30.63 -3.74 -6.03
C VAL A 54 30.04 -4.48 -7.24
N SER A 55 29.11 -3.86 -7.96
CA SER A 55 28.48 -4.41 -9.18
C SER A 55 27.62 -3.36 -9.86
N THR A 56 27.56 -3.38 -11.20
CA THR A 56 26.58 -2.59 -11.98
C THR A 56 25.15 -3.09 -11.83
N SER A 57 24.94 -4.29 -11.30
CA SER A 57 23.63 -4.86 -11.00
C SER A 57 23.13 -4.52 -9.59
N LEU A 58 23.83 -3.63 -8.86
CA LEU A 58 23.46 -3.27 -7.49
C LEU A 58 22.08 -2.58 -7.49
N PRO A 59 21.08 -3.11 -6.75
CA PRO A 59 19.77 -2.49 -6.72
C PRO A 59 19.85 -1.16 -5.95
N LEU A 60 19.55 -0.06 -6.62
CA LEU A 60 19.49 1.27 -6.02
C LEU A 60 18.04 1.75 -5.89
N ASN A 61 17.75 2.49 -4.83
CA ASN A 61 16.53 3.27 -4.68
C ASN A 61 16.92 4.74 -4.59
N GLY A 62 16.12 5.61 -5.21
CA GLY A 62 16.35 7.05 -5.21
C GLY A 62 15.08 7.82 -5.55
N PRO A 63 15.04 9.15 -5.40
CA PRO A 63 16.14 9.99 -4.90
C PRO A 63 16.21 10.07 -3.36
N VAL A 64 15.25 9.46 -2.64
CA VAL A 64 15.14 9.53 -1.18
C VAL A 64 14.82 10.95 -0.71
N PHE A 65 13.95 11.66 -1.43
CA PHE A 65 13.58 13.03 -1.09
C PHE A 65 12.51 13.10 0.01
N SER A 66 12.56 14.18 0.79
CA SER A 66 11.53 14.54 1.76
C SER A 66 10.36 15.26 1.09
N GLY A 67 9.12 14.89 1.40
CA GLY A 67 7.92 15.59 0.92
C GLY A 67 7.38 16.70 1.83
N GLY A 68 8.04 16.96 2.97
CA GLY A 68 7.55 17.81 4.07
C GLY A 68 7.69 19.33 3.89
N SER A 69 7.22 20.11 4.87
CA SER A 69 7.09 21.58 4.83
C SER A 69 8.40 22.37 4.71
N LYS A 70 9.56 21.74 4.97
CA LYS A 70 10.89 22.33 4.78
C LYS A 70 11.45 22.11 3.38
N ASP A 71 10.78 21.31 2.56
CA ASP A 71 10.98 21.32 1.12
C ASP A 71 10.30 22.59 0.58
N ASP A 72 11.07 23.52 0.05
CA ASP A 72 10.55 24.74 -0.58
C ASP A 72 9.79 24.47 -1.90
N GLY A 73 9.59 23.19 -2.21
CA GLY A 73 8.82 22.70 -3.35
C GLY A 73 9.60 22.74 -4.66
N ARG A 74 10.77 23.39 -4.69
CA ARG A 74 11.60 23.46 -5.91
C ARG A 74 12.08 22.07 -6.32
N TRP A 75 12.38 21.21 -5.35
CA TRP A 75 12.90 19.87 -5.60
C TRP A 75 11.86 18.91 -6.20
N LYS A 76 10.57 19.12 -5.93
CA LYS A 76 9.49 18.39 -6.60
C LYS A 76 9.47 18.66 -8.10
N ASN A 77 9.84 19.86 -8.53
CA ASN A 77 9.91 20.21 -9.96
C ASN A 77 11.10 19.55 -10.68
N TYR A 78 12.14 19.16 -9.94
CA TYR A 78 13.30 18.44 -10.49
C TYR A 78 13.14 16.93 -10.47
N PHE A 79 12.06 16.40 -9.88
CA PHE A 79 11.83 14.96 -9.85
C PHE A 79 11.73 14.34 -11.26
N PRO A 80 11.01 14.93 -12.24
CA PRO A 80 11.03 14.44 -13.61
C PRO A 80 12.44 14.42 -14.24
N ASP A 81 13.27 15.43 -13.93
CA ASP A 81 14.66 15.47 -14.42
C ASP A 81 15.51 14.36 -13.78
N PHE A 82 15.32 14.09 -12.48
CA PHE A 82 15.94 12.94 -11.82
C PHE A 82 15.51 11.62 -12.47
N MET A 83 14.21 11.44 -12.73
CA MET A 83 13.71 10.23 -13.37
C MET A 83 14.29 10.05 -14.78
N LYS A 84 14.31 11.11 -15.57
CA LYS A 84 14.93 11.09 -16.91
C LYS A 84 16.41 10.70 -16.88
N ALA A 85 17.15 11.18 -15.89
CA ALA A 85 18.58 10.90 -15.77
C ALA A 85 18.87 9.51 -15.17
N GLU A 86 18.09 9.06 -14.18
CA GLU A 86 18.49 7.99 -13.27
C GLU A 86 17.54 6.80 -13.21
N ALA A 87 16.39 6.83 -13.92
CA ALA A 87 15.43 5.72 -13.90
C ALA A 87 16.04 4.36 -14.28
N SER A 88 17.01 4.35 -15.20
CA SER A 88 17.69 3.11 -15.61
C SER A 88 18.58 2.52 -14.52
N ALA A 89 19.08 3.35 -13.59
CA ALA A 89 19.96 2.95 -12.51
C ALA A 89 19.22 2.53 -11.23
N ILE A 90 17.98 2.98 -11.05
CA ILE A 90 17.18 2.67 -9.84
C ILE A 90 16.18 1.53 -10.07
N ASN A 91 15.97 0.72 -9.04
CA ASN A 91 14.96 -0.32 -8.98
C ASN A 91 13.58 0.22 -8.58
N SER A 92 13.54 1.19 -7.67
CA SER A 92 12.29 1.84 -7.25
C SER A 92 12.51 3.29 -6.84
N VAL A 93 11.43 4.07 -6.92
CA VAL A 93 11.39 5.46 -6.48
C VAL A 93 11.16 5.52 -4.98
N SER A 94 11.89 6.38 -4.29
CA SER A 94 11.92 6.49 -2.83
C SER A 94 11.57 7.90 -2.39
N TYR A 95 10.52 8.06 -1.58
CA TYR A 95 10.10 9.35 -1.02
C TYR A 95 9.67 9.22 0.44
N HIS A 96 9.95 10.27 1.21
CA HIS A 96 9.61 10.36 2.63
C HIS A 96 8.42 11.29 2.83
N GLY A 97 7.66 11.09 3.89
CA GLY A 97 6.63 12.05 4.26
C GLY A 97 5.91 11.72 5.57
N TYR A 98 5.43 12.78 6.21
CA TYR A 98 4.69 12.73 7.45
C TYR A 98 3.50 13.69 7.32
N PRO A 99 2.28 13.29 7.71
CA PRO A 99 1.11 14.17 7.64
C PRO A 99 1.18 15.31 8.65
N TYR A 100 1.95 15.14 9.73
CA TYR A 100 2.11 16.12 10.81
C TYR A 100 3.55 16.20 11.33
N THR A 101 3.82 17.23 12.12
CA THR A 101 5.10 17.47 12.80
C THR A 101 4.91 17.56 14.31
N ALA A 102 5.86 17.01 15.07
CA ALA A 102 5.98 17.23 16.52
C ALA A 102 7.29 17.94 16.87
N CYS A 103 7.89 18.63 15.89
CA CYS A 103 9.18 19.28 16.08
C CYS A 103 9.06 20.50 17.02
N PRO A 104 10.03 20.75 17.92
CA PRO A 104 9.95 21.85 18.89
C PRO A 104 9.91 23.26 18.27
N ASP A 105 10.33 23.42 17.02
CA ASP A 105 10.29 24.66 16.26
C ASP A 105 8.90 25.01 15.72
N ASP A 106 7.91 24.13 15.93
CA ASP A 106 6.50 24.35 15.63
C ASP A 106 5.60 24.04 16.85
N PRO A 107 5.74 24.79 17.96
CA PRO A 107 5.10 24.45 19.24
C PRO A 107 3.59 24.75 19.29
N ASP A 108 3.07 25.54 18.35
CA ASP A 108 1.68 26.04 18.37
C ASP A 108 0.68 25.09 17.67
N ASP A 109 1.15 24.07 16.94
CA ASP A 109 0.33 23.10 16.18
C ASP A 109 0.66 21.64 16.55
N ILE A 110 0.73 21.32 17.85
CA ILE A 110 0.96 19.95 18.33
C ILE A 110 -0.22 19.06 17.91
N PRO A 111 -0.01 18.00 17.12
CA PRO A 111 -1.09 17.17 16.60
C PRO A 111 -1.87 16.44 17.69
N THR A 112 -3.19 16.36 17.51
CA THR A 112 -4.10 15.65 18.43
C THR A 112 -4.51 14.27 17.91
N ILE A 113 -5.21 13.48 18.74
CA ILE A 113 -5.84 12.22 18.28
C ILE A 113 -6.82 12.46 17.14
N SER A 114 -7.57 13.55 17.18
CA SER A 114 -8.53 13.90 16.11
C SER A 114 -7.82 14.17 14.78
N ASP A 115 -6.65 14.79 14.84
CA ASP A 115 -5.80 15.04 13.67
C ASP A 115 -5.31 13.73 13.07
N VAL A 116 -4.75 12.83 13.88
CA VAL A 116 -4.27 11.50 13.43
C VAL A 116 -5.39 10.65 12.83
N LEU A 117 -6.61 10.73 13.37
CA LEU A 117 -7.76 9.98 12.86
C LEU A 117 -8.40 10.60 11.61
N SER A 118 -8.04 11.82 11.23
CA SER A 118 -8.64 12.54 10.11
C SER A 118 -8.32 11.89 8.75
N ASN A 119 -9.06 12.28 7.70
CA ASN A 119 -8.66 11.94 6.32
C ASN A 119 -7.45 12.74 5.86
N LYS A 120 -7.18 13.90 6.46
CA LYS A 120 -5.97 14.68 6.18
C LYS A 120 -4.72 13.86 6.47
N ALA A 121 -4.74 13.10 7.58
CA ALA A 121 -3.63 12.27 8.02
C ALA A 121 -3.33 11.05 7.13
N SER A 122 -4.36 10.51 6.46
CA SER A 122 -4.25 9.29 5.65
C SER A 122 -4.46 9.59 4.17
N HIS A 123 -5.71 9.84 3.77
CA HIS A 123 -6.09 10.08 2.39
C HIS A 123 -5.37 11.29 1.77
N ASP A 124 -5.58 12.50 2.29
CA ASP A 124 -5.07 13.73 1.65
C ASP A 124 -3.53 13.74 1.65
N PHE A 125 -2.92 13.26 2.74
CA PHE A 125 -1.48 13.04 2.82
C PHE A 125 -0.97 12.12 1.70
N VAL A 126 -1.61 10.96 1.51
CA VAL A 126 -1.21 10.01 0.46
C VAL A 126 -1.48 10.56 -0.94
N GLN A 127 -2.55 11.34 -1.13
CA GLN A 127 -2.83 11.99 -2.42
C GLN A 127 -1.67 12.89 -2.89
N GLY A 128 -0.89 13.46 -1.95
CA GLY A 128 0.32 14.23 -2.27
C GLY A 128 1.39 13.45 -3.04
N PHE A 129 1.35 12.11 -3.03
CA PHE A 129 2.28 11.26 -3.76
C PHE A 129 1.78 10.80 -5.13
N VAL A 130 0.52 11.05 -5.50
CA VAL A 130 -0.04 10.62 -6.80
C VAL A 130 0.81 11.09 -8.00
N PRO A 131 1.28 12.36 -8.06
CA PRO A 131 2.16 12.78 -9.15
C PRO A 131 3.47 12.00 -9.22
N ILE A 132 4.02 11.61 -8.07
CA ILE A 132 5.27 10.85 -7.97
C ILE A 132 5.06 9.41 -8.43
N VAL A 133 3.93 8.78 -8.06
CA VAL A 133 3.56 7.45 -8.56
C VAL A 133 3.41 7.48 -10.09
N ALA A 134 2.70 8.49 -10.62
CA ALA A 134 2.47 8.61 -12.06
C ALA A 134 3.80 8.76 -12.82
N GLU A 135 4.65 9.70 -12.41
CA GLU A 135 5.97 9.91 -13.02
C GLU A 135 6.87 8.67 -12.89
N ALA A 136 6.86 7.97 -11.76
CA ALA A 136 7.59 6.69 -11.62
C ALA A 136 7.09 5.63 -12.62
N GLY A 137 5.77 5.60 -12.86
CA GLY A 137 5.10 4.69 -13.78
C GLY A 137 5.52 4.87 -15.23
N GLU A 138 5.76 6.11 -15.68
CA GLU A 138 6.26 6.41 -17.04
C GLU A 138 7.60 5.71 -17.35
N TYR A 139 8.37 5.36 -16.32
CA TYR A 139 9.64 4.65 -16.43
C TYR A 139 9.55 3.18 -15.97
N GLY A 140 8.34 2.65 -15.80
CA GLY A 140 8.12 1.27 -15.33
C GLY A 140 8.57 1.03 -13.88
N LYS A 141 8.67 2.08 -13.06
CA LYS A 141 9.09 1.99 -11.66
C LYS A 141 7.89 2.06 -10.73
N LYS A 142 8.05 1.47 -9.54
CA LYS A 142 7.13 1.67 -8.41
C LYS A 142 7.71 2.69 -7.45
N MET A 143 6.85 3.54 -6.91
CA MET A 143 7.19 4.43 -5.82
C MET A 143 6.92 3.76 -4.48
N ARG A 144 7.82 3.95 -3.52
CA ARG A 144 7.69 3.52 -2.14
C ARG A 144 7.74 4.73 -1.21
N ILE A 145 6.79 4.83 -0.29
CA ILE A 145 6.88 5.77 0.83
C ILE A 145 7.90 5.16 1.79
N SER A 146 9.18 5.47 1.57
CA SER A 146 10.32 4.79 2.19
C SER A 146 10.65 5.28 3.59
N GLU A 147 9.98 6.33 4.05
CA GLU A 147 10.00 6.75 5.44
C GLU A 147 8.72 7.52 5.75
N THR A 148 7.98 7.09 6.77
CA THR A 148 6.80 7.78 7.26
C THR A 148 6.48 7.40 8.70
N ASN A 149 5.68 8.23 9.35
CA ASN A 149 4.92 7.92 10.56
C ASN A 149 3.73 8.88 10.63
N SER A 150 2.90 8.76 11.68
CA SER A 150 1.79 9.69 11.94
C SER A 150 2.27 11.13 12.14
N MET A 151 3.50 11.32 12.60
CA MET A 151 4.18 12.62 12.69
C MET A 151 5.70 12.45 12.82
N THR A 152 6.46 13.50 12.51
CA THR A 152 7.92 13.52 12.67
C THR A 152 8.37 13.87 14.10
N CYS A 153 9.69 13.97 14.35
CA CYS A 153 10.31 14.51 15.57
C CYS A 153 9.97 13.83 16.90
N GLY A 154 9.98 12.50 16.94
CA GLY A 154 9.78 11.71 18.16
C GLY A 154 8.36 11.20 18.35
N GLY A 155 7.36 11.89 17.77
CA GLY A 155 5.96 11.62 18.08
C GLY A 155 5.46 12.44 19.28
N VAL A 156 4.17 12.33 19.56
CA VAL A 156 3.52 12.95 20.71
C VAL A 156 2.95 11.85 21.60
N ASN A 157 3.46 11.77 22.83
CA ASN A 157 2.98 10.84 23.84
C ASN A 157 1.49 11.04 24.14
N GLY A 158 0.69 9.98 24.03
CA GLY A 158 -0.78 10.05 24.14
C GLY A 158 -1.49 10.31 22.82
N VAL A 159 -0.75 10.42 21.72
CA VAL A 159 -1.30 10.59 20.36
C VAL A 159 -0.72 9.52 19.42
N SER A 160 0.57 9.59 19.08
CA SER A 160 1.21 8.71 18.10
C SER A 160 1.53 7.30 18.62
N ASN A 161 1.47 7.10 19.95
CA ASN A 161 1.63 5.79 20.60
C ASN A 161 0.30 5.23 21.14
N THR A 162 -0.80 5.44 20.42
CA THR A 162 -2.14 5.01 20.85
C THR A 162 -2.84 4.17 19.78
N LEU A 163 -3.99 3.58 20.12
CA LEU A 163 -4.87 2.92 19.15
C LEU A 163 -5.21 3.82 17.95
N ALA A 164 -5.29 5.14 18.13
CA ALA A 164 -5.50 6.07 17.03
C ALA A 164 -4.43 5.93 15.92
N ALA A 165 -3.16 5.77 16.31
CA ALA A 165 -2.07 5.57 15.36
C ALA A 165 -2.15 4.22 14.64
N ALA A 166 -2.64 3.17 15.31
CA ALA A 166 -2.89 1.86 14.68
C ALA A 166 -3.97 1.93 13.59
N LEU A 167 -5.08 2.64 13.87
CA LEU A 167 -6.15 2.87 12.91
C LEU A 167 -5.68 3.73 11.74
N TRP A 168 -4.91 4.79 12.03
CA TRP A 168 -4.25 5.63 11.01
C TRP A 168 -3.34 4.81 10.10
N ALA A 169 -2.45 3.98 10.65
CA ALA A 169 -1.50 3.20 9.86
C ALA A 169 -2.22 2.24 8.92
N THR A 170 -3.26 1.55 9.42
CA THR A 170 -4.08 0.65 8.59
C THR A 170 -4.66 1.40 7.40
N ASP A 171 -5.29 2.55 7.65
CA ASP A 171 -5.91 3.38 6.61
C ASP A 171 -4.88 3.91 5.62
N MET A 172 -3.78 4.50 6.11
CA MET A 172 -2.72 5.09 5.28
C MET A 172 -2.05 4.04 4.37
N MET A 173 -1.80 2.82 4.84
CA MET A 173 -1.23 1.76 4.00
C MET A 173 -2.18 1.33 2.88
N PHE A 174 -3.50 1.26 3.16
CA PHE A 174 -4.47 1.00 2.11
C PHE A 174 -4.61 2.16 1.12
N GLU A 175 -4.58 3.41 1.58
CA GLU A 175 -4.52 4.59 0.71
C GLU A 175 -3.28 4.52 -0.19
N ALA A 176 -2.11 4.18 0.36
CA ALA A 176 -0.87 4.05 -0.40
C ALA A 176 -0.96 2.96 -1.47
N ALA A 177 -1.52 1.79 -1.12
CA ALA A 177 -1.77 0.73 -2.08
C ALA A 177 -2.78 1.16 -3.16
N ASN A 178 -3.82 1.94 -2.79
CA ASN A 178 -4.86 2.40 -3.70
C ASN A 178 -4.34 3.37 -4.76
N ILE A 179 -3.36 4.21 -4.43
CA ILE A 179 -2.68 5.06 -5.43
C ILE A 179 -1.60 4.31 -6.22
N GLY A 180 -1.39 3.01 -5.98
CA GLY A 180 -0.43 2.18 -6.72
C GLY A 180 1.01 2.24 -6.21
N ALA A 181 1.25 2.73 -4.98
CA ALA A 181 2.56 2.65 -4.36
C ALA A 181 2.98 1.18 -4.17
N GLY A 182 4.26 0.88 -4.40
CA GLY A 182 4.87 -0.43 -4.19
C GLY A 182 5.11 -0.78 -2.71
N GLY A 183 4.78 0.12 -1.80
CA GLY A 183 4.70 -0.14 -0.36
C GLY A 183 5.13 1.03 0.50
N VAL A 184 5.25 0.76 1.80
CA VAL A 184 5.49 1.76 2.85
C VAL A 184 6.52 1.24 3.85
N ASN A 185 7.38 2.13 4.35
CA ASN A 185 8.23 1.92 5.52
C ASN A 185 7.81 2.87 6.63
N ILE A 186 7.16 2.32 7.65
CA ILE A 186 6.91 3.06 8.89
C ILE A 186 8.20 3.04 9.71
N ILE A 187 8.71 4.22 10.09
CA ILE A 187 9.99 4.33 10.80
C ILE A 187 9.92 3.66 12.18
N THR A 188 11.03 3.04 12.56
CA THR A 188 11.26 2.39 13.86
C THR A 188 12.49 3.01 14.51
N GLY A 189 12.53 3.03 15.84
CA GLY A 189 13.65 3.56 16.61
C GLY A 189 13.44 3.40 18.11
N SER A 190 14.31 4.02 18.91
CA SER A 190 14.24 4.02 20.38
C SER A 190 13.20 4.97 20.96
N GLN A 191 12.40 5.63 20.12
CA GLN A 191 11.38 6.59 20.52
C GLN A 191 10.04 5.85 20.69
N PRO A 192 9.61 5.59 21.94
CA PRO A 192 8.40 4.81 22.22
C PRO A 192 7.12 5.49 21.72
N ASP A 193 7.19 6.80 21.46
CA ASP A 193 6.04 7.59 21.03
C ASP A 193 5.69 7.39 19.55
N MET A 194 6.60 6.89 18.71
CA MET A 194 6.34 6.69 17.27
C MET A 194 6.67 5.29 16.73
N THR A 195 7.49 4.51 17.45
CA THR A 195 7.98 3.25 16.90
C THR A 195 6.90 2.16 16.94
N PRO A 196 6.73 1.32 15.90
CA PRO A 196 5.85 0.15 16.01
C PRO A 196 6.47 -0.97 16.86
N LEU A 197 7.80 -1.09 16.84
CA LEU A 197 8.57 -2.10 17.54
C LEU A 197 9.91 -1.51 17.96
N TYR A 198 10.40 -1.88 19.13
CA TYR A 198 11.75 -1.55 19.60
C TYR A 198 12.39 -2.79 20.21
N PHE A 199 13.71 -2.94 20.10
CA PHE A 199 14.45 -4.01 20.78
C PHE A 199 15.24 -3.39 21.92
N ASP A 200 14.83 -3.66 23.16
CA ASP A 200 15.54 -3.20 24.35
C ASP A 200 16.75 -4.09 24.59
N GLY A 201 17.94 -3.54 24.38
CA GLY A 201 19.22 -4.24 24.47
C GLY A 201 19.85 -4.14 25.85
N HIS A 202 20.15 -5.27 26.47
CA HIS A 202 20.91 -5.35 27.72
C HIS A 202 22.16 -6.22 27.54
N ILE A 203 23.32 -5.70 27.94
CA ILE A 203 24.57 -6.46 28.00
C ILE A 203 24.85 -6.75 29.47
N ASP A 204 24.93 -8.02 29.83
CA ASP A 204 25.24 -8.43 31.20
C ASP A 204 26.75 -8.30 31.53
N TYR A 205 27.13 -8.60 32.77
CA TYR A 205 28.52 -8.53 33.23
C TYR A 205 29.45 -9.53 32.52
N GLU A 206 28.91 -10.56 31.85
CA GLU A 206 29.67 -11.53 31.08
C GLU A 206 29.81 -11.13 29.59
N GLY A 207 29.21 -9.99 29.21
CA GLY A 207 29.25 -9.48 27.84
C GLY A 207 28.17 -10.08 26.92
N VAL A 208 27.18 -10.78 27.47
CA VAL A 208 26.10 -11.38 26.69
C VAL A 208 25.04 -10.31 26.41
N ALA A 209 24.83 -10.02 25.12
CA ALA A 209 23.78 -9.14 24.67
C ALA A 209 22.43 -9.88 24.58
N THR A 210 21.43 -9.38 25.28
CA THR A 210 20.04 -9.82 25.22
C THR A 210 19.18 -8.69 24.65
N TYR A 211 18.19 -9.04 23.84
CA TYR A 211 17.29 -8.08 23.21
C TYR A 211 15.84 -8.46 23.47
N THR A 212 15.10 -7.58 24.13
CA THR A 212 13.69 -7.78 24.43
C THR A 212 12.82 -6.94 23.49
N PRO A 213 12.01 -7.54 22.61
CA PRO A 213 11.09 -6.80 21.76
C PRO A 213 10.00 -6.11 22.60
N GLN A 214 9.79 -4.83 22.32
CA GLN A 214 8.70 -4.00 22.81
C GLN A 214 7.81 -3.64 21.62
N VAL A 215 6.55 -4.06 21.66
CA VAL A 215 5.58 -3.84 20.58
C VAL A 215 4.61 -2.74 21.00
N TYR A 216 4.41 -1.76 20.12
CA TYR A 216 3.57 -0.59 20.38
C TYR A 216 2.31 -0.58 19.51
N PRO A 217 1.30 0.25 19.84
CA PRO A 217 0.02 0.26 19.14
C PRO A 217 0.09 0.29 17.62
N LEU A 218 1.02 1.05 17.04
CA LEU A 218 1.20 1.17 15.59
C LEU A 218 1.39 -0.19 14.90
N TYR A 219 2.05 -1.15 15.55
CA TYR A 219 2.27 -2.50 15.03
C TYR A 219 0.97 -3.28 14.81
N TYR A 220 -0.04 -3.06 15.64
CA TYR A 220 -1.34 -3.74 15.48
C TYR A 220 -2.04 -3.33 14.19
N GLY A 221 -1.89 -2.05 13.78
CA GLY A 221 -2.39 -1.56 12.50
C GLY A 221 -1.63 -2.16 11.31
N MET A 222 -0.30 -2.27 11.44
CA MET A 222 0.55 -2.97 10.48
C MET A 222 0.15 -4.44 10.31
N LEU A 223 -0.11 -5.12 11.42
CA LEU A 223 -0.51 -6.53 11.41
C LEU A 223 -1.91 -6.73 10.82
N LEU A 224 -2.86 -5.84 11.11
CA LEU A 224 -4.19 -5.86 10.48
C LEU A 224 -4.10 -5.70 8.96
N PHE A 225 -3.32 -4.72 8.47
CA PHE A 225 -3.07 -4.57 7.03
C PHE A 225 -2.41 -5.81 6.42
N ALA A 226 -1.39 -6.37 7.08
CA ALA A 226 -0.68 -7.56 6.61
C ALA A 226 -1.63 -8.77 6.49
N GLN A 227 -2.53 -8.97 7.45
CA GLN A 227 -3.55 -10.02 7.39
C GLN A 227 -4.55 -9.79 6.26
N ALA A 228 -4.95 -8.54 6.03
CA ALA A 228 -5.88 -8.20 4.95
C ALA A 228 -5.24 -8.34 3.56
N ALA A 229 -3.98 -7.95 3.39
CA ALA A 229 -3.23 -8.07 2.13
C ALA A 229 -2.58 -9.45 1.92
N ALA A 230 -2.84 -10.41 2.80
CA ALA A 230 -2.24 -11.75 2.75
C ALA A 230 -2.48 -12.46 1.41
N ASN A 231 -1.61 -13.43 1.10
CA ASN A 231 -1.69 -14.27 -0.10
C ASN A 231 -1.75 -13.49 -1.42
N GLN A 232 -1.00 -12.38 -1.51
CA GLN A 232 -0.99 -11.49 -2.67
C GLN A 232 -2.37 -10.85 -2.94
N GLY A 233 -3.08 -10.51 -1.86
CA GLY A 233 -4.37 -9.83 -1.92
C GLY A 233 -4.33 -8.55 -2.74
N SER A 234 -5.17 -8.47 -3.76
CA SER A 234 -5.37 -7.26 -4.57
C SER A 234 -6.54 -6.46 -4.06
N LEU A 235 -6.44 -5.13 -4.11
CA LEU A 235 -7.55 -4.24 -3.73
C LEU A 235 -8.78 -4.49 -4.61
N VAL A 236 -9.94 -4.51 -3.97
CA VAL A 236 -11.25 -4.61 -4.62
C VAL A 236 -11.97 -3.27 -4.43
N PRO A 237 -12.62 -2.73 -5.49
CA PRO A 237 -13.42 -1.52 -5.37
C PRO A 237 -14.53 -1.66 -4.33
N VAL A 238 -14.67 -0.66 -3.46
CA VAL A 238 -15.73 -0.60 -2.44
C VAL A 238 -16.60 0.61 -2.70
N SER A 239 -17.92 0.40 -2.78
CA SER A 239 -18.91 1.47 -2.70
C SER A 239 -19.39 1.58 -1.25
N ILE A 240 -19.33 2.79 -0.68
CA ILE A 240 -19.64 3.01 0.74
C ILE A 240 -20.66 4.12 0.92
N THR A 241 -21.72 3.81 1.68
CA THR A 241 -22.59 4.80 2.31
C THR A 241 -22.27 4.80 3.80
N LYS A 242 -21.92 5.96 4.36
CA LYS A 242 -21.44 6.08 5.74
C LYS A 242 -21.93 7.34 6.43
N THR A 243 -21.91 7.29 7.76
CA THR A 243 -22.03 8.43 8.67
C THR A 243 -20.80 8.48 9.56
N GLY A 244 -20.30 9.68 9.86
CA GLY A 244 -19.09 9.85 10.68
C GLY A 244 -17.80 9.44 9.94
N ASN A 245 -16.72 9.33 10.71
CA ASN A 245 -15.38 9.06 10.17
C ASN A 245 -15.14 7.55 9.96
N MET A 246 -15.71 6.99 8.89
CA MET A 246 -15.59 5.57 8.55
C MET A 246 -14.75 5.36 7.28
N LYS A 247 -13.97 4.27 7.25
CA LYS A 247 -13.24 3.79 6.07
C LYS A 247 -13.47 2.30 5.90
N VAL A 248 -13.58 1.84 4.65
CA VAL A 248 -13.72 0.42 4.34
C VAL A 248 -12.80 0.10 3.17
N TRP A 249 -12.02 -0.95 3.34
CA TRP A 249 -11.10 -1.47 2.34
C TRP A 249 -11.41 -2.94 2.13
N ALA A 250 -11.27 -3.42 0.89
CA ALA A 250 -11.47 -4.82 0.57
C ALA A 250 -10.29 -5.33 -0.25
N THR A 251 -9.88 -6.55 0.03
CA THR A 251 -8.92 -7.29 -0.78
C THR A 251 -9.52 -8.62 -1.18
N LYS A 252 -9.08 -9.12 -2.33
CA LYS A 252 -9.31 -10.50 -2.77
C LYS A 252 -7.96 -11.12 -3.08
N ASP A 253 -7.66 -12.25 -2.47
CA ASP A 253 -6.42 -12.98 -2.74
C ASP A 253 -6.59 -14.06 -3.82
N ASN A 254 -5.48 -14.71 -4.17
CA ASN A 254 -5.44 -15.71 -5.22
C ASN A 254 -6.20 -17.00 -4.89
N THR A 255 -6.61 -17.21 -3.63
CA THR A 255 -7.47 -18.35 -3.27
C THR A 255 -8.96 -17.97 -3.33
N GLY A 256 -9.25 -16.72 -3.73
CA GLY A 256 -10.60 -16.18 -3.77
C GLY A 256 -11.11 -15.66 -2.43
N ALA A 257 -10.29 -15.68 -1.37
CA ALA A 257 -10.68 -15.15 -0.08
C ALA A 257 -10.82 -13.63 -0.15
N ILE A 258 -11.98 -13.13 0.27
CA ILE A 258 -12.29 -11.71 0.34
C ILE A 258 -12.15 -11.26 1.79
N ARG A 259 -11.30 -10.27 2.04
CA ARG A 259 -11.12 -9.64 3.36
C ARG A 259 -11.59 -8.21 3.30
N VAL A 260 -12.60 -7.87 4.09
CA VAL A 260 -13.13 -6.51 4.20
C VAL A 260 -12.74 -5.93 5.56
N VAL A 261 -11.89 -4.91 5.54
CA VAL A 261 -11.47 -4.15 6.72
C VAL A 261 -12.38 -2.93 6.87
N ALA A 262 -13.18 -2.88 7.93
CA ALA A 262 -13.99 -1.74 8.30
C ALA A 262 -13.34 -1.00 9.49
N LEU A 263 -13.04 0.28 9.30
CA LEU A 263 -12.42 1.17 10.28
C LEU A 263 -13.45 2.19 10.75
N ASN A 264 -13.67 2.26 12.05
CA ASN A 264 -14.39 3.35 12.70
C ASN A 264 -13.40 4.25 13.42
N LYS A 265 -13.04 5.35 12.75
CA LYS A 265 -12.14 6.40 13.26
C LYS A 265 -12.92 7.51 14.00
N ASP A 266 -14.22 7.34 14.21
CA ASP A 266 -15.03 8.27 14.99
C ASP A 266 -14.81 8.03 16.49
N GLN A 267 -14.81 9.10 17.29
CA GLN A 267 -14.56 9.04 18.73
C GLN A 267 -15.86 8.99 19.56
N SER A 268 -17.00 9.19 18.91
CA SER A 268 -18.31 9.32 19.54
C SER A 268 -19.34 8.33 18.98
N LEU A 269 -19.27 8.03 17.68
CA LEU A 269 -20.27 7.23 16.98
C LEU A 269 -19.91 5.74 16.94
N SER A 270 -20.80 4.91 17.48
CA SER A 270 -20.81 3.46 17.31
C SER A 270 -22.03 3.07 16.47
N GLY A 271 -21.95 1.95 15.75
CA GLY A 271 -23.09 1.48 14.97
C GLY A 271 -22.88 0.08 14.42
N ASN A 272 -23.73 -0.32 13.47
CA ASN A 272 -23.57 -1.58 12.75
C ASN A 272 -23.00 -1.32 11.35
N ALA A 273 -21.94 -2.04 10.99
CA ALA A 273 -21.51 -2.17 9.61
C ALA A 273 -22.44 -3.15 8.88
N ARG A 274 -22.83 -2.81 7.65
CA ARG A 274 -23.59 -3.66 6.74
C ARG A 274 -22.76 -3.84 5.48
N ILE A 275 -22.15 -5.01 5.32
CA ILE A 275 -21.24 -5.32 4.21
C ILE A 275 -21.94 -6.28 3.28
N THR A 276 -22.21 -5.84 2.05
CA THR A 276 -22.79 -6.70 1.01
C THR A 276 -21.69 -7.14 0.06
N ILE A 277 -21.54 -8.46 -0.11
CA ILE A 277 -20.59 -9.04 -1.05
C ILE A 277 -21.38 -9.88 -2.04
N ALA A 278 -21.52 -9.38 -3.26
CA ALA A 278 -22.35 -10.01 -4.29
C ALA A 278 -21.84 -11.42 -4.61
N GLY A 279 -22.77 -12.36 -4.80
CA GLY A 279 -22.44 -13.75 -5.13
C GLY A 279 -21.89 -14.58 -3.95
N THR A 280 -21.87 -14.04 -2.73
CA THR A 280 -21.48 -14.79 -1.53
C THR A 280 -22.68 -15.24 -0.71
N SER A 281 -22.55 -16.39 -0.07
CA SER A 281 -23.54 -16.95 0.85
C SER A 281 -22.84 -17.68 2.00
N GLY A 282 -23.57 -17.95 3.08
CA GLY A 282 -23.02 -18.64 4.24
C GLY A 282 -22.32 -17.70 5.23
N SER A 283 -21.52 -18.28 6.11
CA SER A 283 -20.91 -17.60 7.26
C SER A 283 -19.56 -16.99 6.90
N ALA A 284 -19.28 -15.82 7.45
CA ALA A 284 -17.98 -15.16 7.42
C ALA A 284 -17.29 -15.25 8.79
N SER A 285 -15.98 -15.16 8.80
CA SER A 285 -15.23 -14.95 10.05
C SER A 285 -15.02 -13.46 10.29
N LEU A 286 -15.08 -13.03 11.56
CA LEU A 286 -14.92 -11.64 11.97
C LEU A 286 -13.90 -11.54 13.09
N THR A 287 -12.81 -10.82 12.83
CA THR A 287 -11.79 -10.45 13.82
C THR A 287 -11.82 -8.95 14.06
N ARG A 288 -11.24 -8.51 15.18
CA ARG A 288 -11.34 -7.10 15.63
C ARG A 288 -10.00 -6.58 16.11
N LEU A 289 -9.72 -5.32 15.78
CA LEU A 289 -8.70 -4.49 16.43
C LEU A 289 -9.42 -3.51 17.37
N SER A 290 -9.14 -3.59 18.67
CA SER A 290 -9.81 -2.73 19.65
C SER A 290 -9.01 -2.55 20.94
N ALA A 291 -9.36 -1.52 21.70
CA ALA A 291 -8.94 -1.27 23.08
C ALA A 291 -10.06 -0.53 23.83
N SER A 292 -9.79 -0.05 25.05
CA SER A 292 -10.75 0.72 25.85
C SER A 292 -11.12 2.09 25.26
N SER A 293 -10.21 2.70 24.50
CA SER A 293 -10.41 3.98 23.80
C SER A 293 -9.40 4.17 22.67
N VAL A 294 -9.61 5.17 21.81
CA VAL A 294 -8.63 5.60 20.80
C VAL A 294 -7.32 6.10 21.39
N SER A 295 -7.34 6.58 22.65
CA SER A 295 -6.15 7.06 23.37
C SER A 295 -5.41 5.96 24.13
N ALA A 296 -5.88 4.71 24.07
CA ALA A 296 -5.26 3.60 24.76
C ALA A 296 -3.86 3.32 24.19
N LYS A 297 -2.86 3.25 25.08
CA LYS A 297 -1.46 2.87 24.76
C LYS A 297 -1.21 1.38 24.96
N THR A 298 -2.06 0.75 25.77
CA THR A 298 -2.05 -0.66 26.17
C THR A 298 -3.49 -1.17 26.19
N GLY A 299 -3.68 -2.48 26.37
CA GLY A 299 -4.96 -3.17 26.28
C GLY A 299 -5.43 -3.36 24.83
N LEU A 300 -4.56 -3.14 23.85
CA LEU A 300 -4.89 -3.39 22.45
C LEU A 300 -4.95 -4.89 22.19
N THR A 301 -5.96 -5.29 21.44
CA THR A 301 -6.07 -6.66 20.93
C THR A 301 -6.35 -6.66 19.45
N LEU A 302 -5.71 -7.58 18.72
CA LEU A 302 -6.10 -7.98 17.37
C LEU A 302 -6.52 -9.45 17.42
N ALA A 303 -7.76 -9.74 17.02
CA ALA A 303 -8.36 -11.07 17.11
C ALA A 303 -8.23 -11.68 18.52
N GLY A 304 -8.42 -10.88 19.57
CA GLY A 304 -8.33 -11.34 20.97
C GLY A 304 -6.92 -11.52 21.52
N GLN A 305 -5.87 -11.29 20.73
CA GLN A 305 -4.48 -11.44 21.17
C GLN A 305 -3.78 -10.08 21.34
N THR A 306 -2.84 -10.01 22.28
CA THR A 306 -2.10 -8.79 22.64
C THR A 306 -0.60 -9.06 22.76
N PHE A 307 0.22 -8.07 22.45
CA PHE A 307 1.67 -8.07 22.69
C PHE A 307 2.06 -7.41 24.02
N ASP A 308 1.10 -6.89 24.78
CA ASP A 308 1.36 -6.20 26.02
C ASP A 308 2.06 -7.12 27.04
N GLY A 309 3.22 -6.70 27.53
CA GLY A 309 4.02 -7.48 28.48
C GLY A 309 4.58 -8.78 27.90
N THR A 310 4.66 -8.91 26.58
CA THR A 310 5.39 -10.00 25.91
C THR A 310 6.86 -9.61 25.79
N THR A 311 7.74 -10.61 25.78
CA THR A 311 9.20 -10.41 25.74
C THR A 311 9.88 -11.27 24.68
N ASP A 312 9.12 -11.97 23.86
CA ASP A 312 9.59 -12.93 22.85
C ASP A 312 9.05 -12.63 21.44
N GLY A 313 8.31 -11.52 21.30
CA GLY A 313 7.69 -11.11 20.03
C GLY A 313 6.49 -11.96 19.63
N LYS A 314 5.95 -12.79 20.53
CA LYS A 314 4.73 -13.58 20.28
C LYS A 314 3.55 -12.98 21.04
N PRO A 315 2.38 -12.85 20.41
CA PRO A 315 1.21 -12.34 21.11
C PRO A 315 0.70 -13.38 22.11
N LYS A 316 0.17 -12.90 23.24
CA LYS A 316 -0.52 -13.71 24.26
C LYS A 316 -2.04 -13.57 24.14
N GLY A 317 -2.76 -14.51 24.75
CA GLY A 317 -4.22 -14.59 24.65
C GLY A 317 -4.69 -15.50 23.52
N SER A 318 -5.96 -15.89 23.57
CA SER A 318 -6.56 -16.81 22.60
C SER A 318 -6.99 -16.08 21.34
N TYR A 319 -6.60 -16.61 20.18
CA TYR A 319 -7.14 -16.15 18.90
C TYR A 319 -8.67 -16.30 18.92
N THR A 320 -9.35 -15.19 18.69
CA THR A 320 -10.80 -15.07 18.74
C THR A 320 -11.31 -14.54 17.40
N SER A 321 -12.20 -15.32 16.79
CA SER A 321 -12.95 -14.96 15.61
C SER A 321 -14.41 -15.33 15.83
N THR A 322 -15.32 -14.43 15.48
CA THR A 322 -16.77 -14.69 15.56
C THR A 322 -17.33 -15.01 14.19
N SER A 323 -18.26 -15.96 14.11
CA SER A 323 -18.98 -16.24 12.87
C SER A 323 -20.10 -15.21 12.65
N VAL A 324 -20.20 -14.68 11.44
CA VAL A 324 -21.27 -13.76 11.00
C VAL A 324 -22.00 -14.38 9.83
N SER A 325 -23.25 -14.76 10.03
CA SER A 325 -24.08 -15.30 8.94
C SER A 325 -24.50 -14.20 7.97
N SER A 326 -24.51 -14.51 6.68
CA SER A 326 -25.10 -13.61 5.67
C SER A 326 -26.62 -13.76 5.57
N SER A 327 -27.28 -12.67 5.18
CA SER A 327 -28.62 -12.69 4.60
C SER A 327 -28.53 -12.07 3.21
N ASN A 328 -28.77 -12.85 2.15
CA ASN A 328 -28.61 -12.43 0.75
C ASN A 328 -27.24 -11.76 0.47
N GLY A 329 -26.15 -12.39 0.91
CA GLY A 329 -24.78 -11.85 0.77
C GLY A 329 -24.48 -10.62 1.63
N THR A 330 -25.39 -10.23 2.53
CA THR A 330 -25.19 -9.11 3.46
C THR A 330 -24.81 -9.61 4.84
N TYR A 331 -23.65 -9.16 5.33
CA TYR A 331 -23.14 -9.41 6.67
C TYR A 331 -23.34 -8.17 7.54
N VAL A 332 -23.90 -8.35 8.73
CA VAL A 332 -24.16 -7.26 9.67
C VAL A 332 -23.46 -7.52 11.00
N PHE A 333 -22.64 -6.58 11.44
CA PHE A 333 -21.93 -6.67 12.72
C PHE A 333 -21.73 -5.31 13.37
N SER A 334 -21.64 -5.29 14.71
CA SER A 334 -21.33 -4.07 15.46
C SER A 334 -19.91 -3.59 15.16
N LEU A 335 -19.76 -2.28 14.97
CA LEU A 335 -18.51 -1.57 14.78
C LEU A 335 -18.45 -0.40 15.79
N PRO A 336 -17.90 -0.64 16.99
CA PRO A 336 -17.74 0.38 18.01
C PRO A 336 -16.87 1.55 17.54
N LYS A 337 -17.09 2.74 18.12
CA LYS A 337 -16.22 3.91 17.97
C LYS A 337 -14.75 3.57 18.24
N GLY A 338 -13.84 4.14 17.47
CA GLY A 338 -12.41 3.94 17.68
C GLY A 338 -11.96 2.48 17.56
N SER A 339 -12.44 1.75 16.57
CA SER A 339 -12.10 0.32 16.39
C SER A 339 -11.99 -0.07 14.92
N ALA A 340 -11.45 -1.26 14.66
CA ALA A 340 -11.50 -1.88 13.35
C ALA A 340 -12.05 -3.31 13.44
N ALA A 341 -12.61 -3.80 12.34
CA ALA A 341 -12.94 -5.20 12.18
C ALA A 341 -12.57 -5.69 10.79
N MET A 342 -12.14 -6.95 10.69
CA MET A 342 -11.88 -7.61 9.42
C MET A 342 -12.85 -8.79 9.27
N LEU A 343 -13.71 -8.69 8.24
CA LEU A 343 -14.61 -9.74 7.81
C LEU A 343 -13.92 -10.55 6.71
N THR A 344 -13.82 -11.86 6.84
CA THR A 344 -13.23 -12.74 5.82
C THR A 344 -14.29 -13.72 5.30
N VAL A 345 -14.46 -13.75 3.98
CA VAL A 345 -15.41 -14.58 3.23
C VAL A 345 -14.65 -15.39 2.18
N GLY A 346 -14.80 -16.71 2.19
CA GLY A 346 -13.95 -17.59 1.38
C GLY A 346 -12.53 -17.68 1.96
N GLY A 347 -11.90 -18.83 1.84
CA GLY A 347 -10.71 -19.19 2.60
C GLY A 347 -11.09 -19.99 3.84
N SER A 348 -10.67 -21.25 3.88
CA SER A 348 -10.83 -22.14 5.00
C SER A 348 -10.23 -21.50 6.26
N GLY A 349 -11.10 -21.10 7.20
CA GLY A 349 -10.73 -21.13 8.60
C GLY A 349 -10.34 -22.58 8.91
N GLY A 350 -9.12 -22.78 9.41
CA GLY A 350 -8.44 -24.07 9.46
C GLY A 350 -9.34 -25.28 9.81
N GLY A 351 -9.33 -26.26 8.93
CA GLY A 351 -9.96 -27.57 9.14
C GLY A 351 -10.32 -28.26 7.83
N GLY A 352 -9.44 -29.16 7.37
CA GLY A 352 -9.77 -30.39 6.64
C GLY A 352 -10.32 -30.31 5.22
N ASP A 353 -9.56 -30.93 4.32
CA ASP A 353 -9.94 -31.72 3.13
C ASP A 353 -10.28 -31.01 1.80
N ASP A 354 -9.30 -31.17 0.89
CA ASP A 354 -9.25 -31.37 -0.57
C ASP A 354 -10.43 -31.11 -1.54
N ASP A 355 -9.98 -30.77 -2.77
CA ASP A 355 -10.59 -30.85 -4.12
C ASP A 355 -11.33 -29.63 -4.71
N ASP A 356 -10.60 -28.85 -5.53
CA ASP A 356 -10.77 -28.73 -6.99
C ASP A 356 -10.03 -27.45 -7.50
N ASP A 357 -8.90 -27.62 -8.19
CA ASP A 357 -8.18 -26.54 -8.88
C ASP A 357 -9.07 -25.99 -10.02
N ALA A 358 -9.80 -24.91 -9.74
CA ALA A 358 -10.63 -24.25 -10.74
C ALA A 358 -9.74 -23.62 -11.84
N VAL A 359 -10.04 -23.92 -13.11
CA VAL A 359 -9.41 -23.27 -14.26
C VAL A 359 -9.73 -21.77 -14.22
N GLU A 360 -8.70 -20.95 -14.05
CA GLU A 360 -8.81 -19.50 -14.08
C GLU A 360 -8.61 -18.97 -15.50
N VAL A 361 -9.35 -17.92 -15.84
CA VAL A 361 -9.18 -17.15 -17.07
C VAL A 361 -9.09 -15.69 -16.66
N SER A 362 -8.07 -14.99 -17.12
CA SER A 362 -7.94 -13.56 -16.90
C SER A 362 -7.79 -12.84 -18.23
N VAL A 363 -8.18 -11.56 -18.26
CA VAL A 363 -7.88 -10.64 -19.36
C VAL A 363 -7.00 -9.56 -18.77
N ASP A 364 -5.78 -9.43 -19.29
CA ASP A 364 -4.93 -8.29 -18.93
C ASP A 364 -5.14 -7.19 -19.98
N LEU A 365 -5.72 -6.08 -19.52
CA LEU A 365 -5.84 -4.88 -20.32
C LEU A 365 -4.52 -4.13 -20.20
N ASP A 366 -3.78 -3.97 -21.31
CA ASP A 366 -2.70 -3.00 -21.33
C ASP A 366 -3.30 -1.61 -21.08
N LYS A 367 -3.05 -1.06 -19.88
CA LYS A 367 -3.62 0.22 -19.42
C LYS A 367 -3.05 1.43 -20.19
N SER A 368 -2.14 1.22 -21.14
CA SER A 368 -1.37 2.29 -21.80
C SER A 368 -1.94 2.84 -23.11
N THR A 369 -3.15 2.46 -23.57
CA THR A 369 -3.72 3.03 -24.82
C THR A 369 -5.20 3.45 -24.71
N TYR A 370 -5.47 4.49 -23.92
CA TYR A 370 -6.55 5.45 -24.21
C TYR A 370 -5.95 6.79 -24.57
N THR A 371 -5.41 6.90 -25.78
CA THR A 371 -5.58 8.03 -26.69
C THR A 371 -4.67 7.82 -27.91
N LYS A 372 -5.31 7.88 -29.08
CA LYS A 372 -4.71 7.91 -30.43
C LYS A 372 -4.31 6.55 -31.05
N GLY A 373 -5.28 5.87 -31.69
CA GLY A 373 -4.98 4.91 -32.77
C GLY A 373 -5.82 3.64 -32.87
N GLN A 374 -7.16 3.70 -32.81
CA GLN A 374 -8.14 2.71 -33.29
C GLN A 374 -7.99 1.21 -32.92
N LYS A 375 -7.05 0.79 -32.06
CA LYS A 375 -6.88 -0.63 -31.68
C LYS A 375 -6.60 -0.80 -30.19
N MET A 376 -7.15 -1.87 -29.60
CA MET A 376 -6.88 -2.35 -28.25
C MET A 376 -6.09 -3.65 -28.30
N TYR A 377 -5.15 -3.82 -27.36
CA TYR A 377 -4.33 -5.01 -27.23
C TYR A 377 -4.65 -5.67 -25.90
N VAL A 378 -5.23 -6.86 -25.96
CA VAL A 378 -5.66 -7.61 -24.77
C VAL A 378 -5.22 -9.05 -24.93
N GLU A 379 -4.46 -9.53 -23.96
CA GLU A 379 -4.12 -10.94 -23.85
C GLU A 379 -5.07 -11.60 -22.85
N ALA A 380 -5.57 -12.77 -23.18
CA ALA A 380 -6.20 -13.65 -22.22
C ALA A 380 -5.20 -14.71 -21.77
N THR A 381 -5.05 -14.84 -20.47
CA THR A 381 -4.28 -15.92 -19.85
C THR A 381 -5.23 -16.92 -19.22
N SER A 382 -4.88 -18.21 -19.29
CA SER A 382 -5.61 -19.26 -18.60
C SER A 382 -4.62 -20.10 -17.80
N SER A 383 -5.04 -20.58 -16.63
CA SER A 383 -4.22 -21.48 -15.81
C SER A 383 -4.07 -22.89 -16.41
N ASP A 384 -4.81 -23.18 -17.49
CA ASP A 384 -4.72 -24.41 -18.29
C ASP A 384 -4.55 -24.05 -19.79
N SER A 385 -4.52 -25.04 -20.67
CA SER A 385 -4.34 -24.90 -22.13
C SER A 385 -5.68 -25.02 -22.87
N PRO A 386 -6.49 -23.94 -22.97
CA PRO A 386 -7.76 -23.99 -23.65
C PRO A 386 -7.60 -24.23 -25.15
N SER A 387 -8.53 -24.97 -25.73
CA SER A 387 -8.60 -25.15 -27.19
C SER A 387 -9.00 -23.87 -27.93
N GLN A 388 -9.62 -22.92 -27.22
CA GLN A 388 -10.06 -21.65 -27.74
C GLN A 388 -10.37 -20.68 -26.60
N VAL A 389 -10.07 -19.40 -26.81
CA VAL A 389 -10.53 -18.27 -25.99
C VAL A 389 -11.40 -17.33 -26.83
N LYS A 390 -12.59 -17.01 -26.33
CA LYS A 390 -13.56 -16.10 -26.97
C LYS A 390 -13.62 -14.80 -26.20
N PHE A 391 -13.53 -13.66 -26.89
CA PHE A 391 -13.62 -12.33 -26.29
C PHE A 391 -14.98 -11.71 -26.55
N TYR A 392 -15.50 -11.01 -25.55
CA TYR A 392 -16.80 -10.37 -25.58
C TYR A 392 -16.69 -8.91 -25.16
N ILE A 393 -17.20 -8.00 -26.00
CA ILE A 393 -17.42 -6.60 -25.64
C ILE A 393 -18.92 -6.38 -25.49
N ASP A 394 -19.35 -5.83 -24.34
CA ASP A 394 -20.78 -5.61 -24.02
C ASP A 394 -21.64 -6.86 -24.20
N ASN A 395 -21.09 -8.00 -23.78
CA ASN A 395 -21.66 -9.34 -23.93
C ASN A 395 -21.87 -9.82 -25.38
N GLN A 396 -21.35 -9.10 -26.38
CA GLN A 396 -21.29 -9.56 -27.77
C GLN A 396 -19.91 -10.16 -28.07
N GLN A 397 -19.87 -11.37 -28.62
CA GLN A 397 -18.61 -11.99 -29.01
C GLN A 397 -17.98 -11.18 -30.16
N VAL A 398 -16.76 -10.69 -29.95
CA VAL A 398 -16.05 -9.86 -30.94
C VAL A 398 -14.87 -10.58 -31.57
N TRP A 399 -14.33 -11.61 -30.91
CA TRP A 399 -13.17 -12.36 -31.39
C TRP A 399 -13.13 -13.76 -30.79
N ALA A 400 -12.45 -14.69 -31.47
CA ALA A 400 -12.07 -15.99 -30.93
C ALA A 400 -10.64 -16.32 -31.39
N GLU A 401 -9.78 -16.65 -30.44
CA GLU A 401 -8.39 -17.05 -30.68
C GLU A 401 -8.19 -18.51 -30.25
N SER A 402 -7.61 -19.33 -31.12
CA SER A 402 -7.39 -20.76 -30.89
C SER A 402 -5.92 -21.12 -30.80
N ASN A 403 -5.01 -20.18 -31.04
CA ASN A 403 -3.57 -20.38 -30.94
C ASN A 403 -3.01 -19.49 -29.84
N GLY A 404 -2.46 -20.10 -28.79
CA GLY A 404 -1.77 -19.37 -27.74
C GLY A 404 -0.48 -18.71 -28.26
N PRO A 405 -0.09 -17.53 -27.75
CA PRO A 405 -0.77 -16.70 -26.75
C PRO A 405 -2.10 -16.09 -27.27
N TYR A 406 -3.13 -16.06 -26.42
CA TYR A 406 -4.51 -15.73 -26.85
C TYR A 406 -4.76 -14.22 -26.87
N TRP A 407 -4.49 -13.58 -28.00
CA TRP A 407 -4.70 -12.14 -28.16
C TRP A 407 -6.06 -11.81 -28.77
N LEU A 408 -6.72 -10.78 -28.24
CA LEU A 408 -7.86 -10.12 -28.86
C LEU A 408 -7.41 -9.46 -30.18
N GLY A 409 -7.95 -9.94 -31.30
CA GLY A 409 -7.50 -9.58 -32.66
C GLY A 409 -6.40 -10.50 -33.21
N GLY A 410 -5.92 -11.45 -32.41
CA GLY A 410 -4.96 -12.48 -32.76
C GLY A 410 -3.50 -11.99 -32.91
N ASN A 411 -2.62 -12.95 -33.19
CA ASN A 411 -1.19 -12.73 -33.37
C ASN A 411 -0.63 -13.62 -34.50
N SER A 412 0.55 -13.25 -35.00
CA SER A 412 1.32 -14.05 -35.96
C SER A 412 2.77 -14.11 -35.49
N GLY A 413 3.12 -15.17 -34.76
CA GLY A 413 4.37 -15.22 -34.00
C GLY A 413 4.36 -14.17 -32.89
N SER A 414 5.38 -13.31 -32.85
CA SER A 414 5.49 -12.19 -31.90
C SER A 414 4.74 -10.92 -32.32
N ASP A 415 4.13 -10.89 -33.51
CA ASP A 415 3.37 -9.73 -34.00
C ASP A 415 1.91 -9.79 -33.57
N VAL A 416 1.51 -8.95 -32.60
CA VAL A 416 0.14 -8.85 -32.08
C VAL A 416 -0.66 -7.87 -32.91
N LYS A 417 -1.80 -8.30 -33.46
CA LYS A 417 -2.55 -7.51 -34.45
C LYS A 417 -3.41 -6.40 -33.84
N GLY A 418 -3.89 -6.59 -32.61
CA GLY A 418 -4.80 -5.68 -31.90
C GLY A 418 -6.21 -5.62 -32.52
N TYR A 419 -7.23 -5.44 -31.68
CA TYR A 419 -8.62 -5.36 -32.10
C TYR A 419 -9.08 -3.94 -32.32
N SER A 420 -9.77 -3.67 -33.44
CA SER A 420 -10.16 -2.31 -33.76
C SER A 420 -11.35 -1.80 -32.94
N THR A 421 -11.18 -0.67 -32.27
CA THR A 421 -12.22 -0.03 -31.45
C THR A 421 -13.04 1.02 -32.19
N SER A 422 -12.75 1.28 -33.48
CA SER A 422 -13.43 2.33 -34.25
C SER A 422 -14.92 2.09 -34.48
N GLY A 423 -15.38 0.84 -34.31
CA GLY A 423 -16.79 0.47 -34.41
C GLY A 423 -17.57 0.57 -33.10
N LEU A 424 -16.92 0.91 -31.99
CA LEU A 424 -17.56 1.05 -30.68
C LEU A 424 -18.07 2.48 -30.50
N ALA A 425 -19.19 2.61 -29.78
CA ALA A 425 -19.75 3.91 -29.42
C ALA A 425 -18.80 4.67 -28.47
N VAL A 426 -18.95 5.98 -28.38
CA VAL A 426 -18.28 6.75 -27.32
C VAL A 426 -18.94 6.44 -25.98
N GLY A 427 -18.15 6.14 -24.95
CA GLY A 427 -18.63 5.86 -23.61
C GLY A 427 -18.03 4.61 -22.97
N SER A 428 -18.73 4.10 -21.96
CA SER A 428 -18.29 2.96 -21.16
C SER A 428 -18.63 1.64 -21.82
N HIS A 429 -17.65 0.75 -21.88
CA HIS A 429 -17.77 -0.59 -22.42
C HIS A 429 -17.20 -1.64 -21.44
N THR A 430 -17.66 -2.86 -21.60
CA THR A 430 -17.21 -4.03 -20.82
C THR A 430 -16.46 -5.01 -21.71
N LEU A 431 -15.41 -5.64 -21.19
CA LEU A 431 -14.67 -6.70 -21.87
C LEU A 431 -14.54 -7.93 -20.95
N LYS A 432 -14.76 -9.12 -21.50
CA LYS A 432 -14.41 -10.39 -20.84
C LYS A 432 -13.92 -11.42 -21.86
N ALA A 433 -13.13 -12.38 -21.41
CA ALA A 433 -12.78 -13.57 -22.16
C ALA A 433 -13.48 -14.81 -21.59
N VAL A 434 -13.73 -15.80 -22.43
CA VAL A 434 -14.25 -17.12 -22.06
C VAL A 434 -13.35 -18.17 -22.68
N SER A 435 -12.69 -18.98 -21.86
CA SER A 435 -11.91 -20.12 -22.33
C SER A 435 -12.77 -21.40 -22.30
N VAL A 436 -12.48 -22.34 -23.19
CA VAL A 436 -13.08 -23.68 -23.16
C VAL A 436 -11.99 -24.73 -22.92
N VAL A 437 -12.04 -25.35 -21.74
CA VAL A 437 -11.12 -26.42 -21.31
C VAL A 437 -11.95 -27.67 -21.02
N GLY A 438 -11.63 -28.79 -21.67
CA GLY A 438 -12.36 -30.05 -21.48
C GLY A 438 -13.87 -29.99 -21.80
N GLY A 439 -14.31 -29.01 -22.60
CA GLY A 439 -15.74 -28.77 -22.90
C GLY A 439 -16.48 -27.91 -21.87
N VAL A 440 -15.83 -27.50 -20.79
CA VAL A 440 -16.37 -26.57 -19.78
C VAL A 440 -15.91 -25.15 -20.11
N SER A 441 -16.82 -24.17 -19.98
CA SER A 441 -16.54 -22.76 -20.25
C SER A 441 -16.21 -22.01 -18.96
N TYR A 442 -15.07 -21.32 -18.94
CA TYR A 442 -14.60 -20.51 -17.83
C TYR A 442 -14.54 -19.05 -18.27
N SER A 443 -15.14 -18.14 -17.50
CA SER A 443 -15.20 -16.72 -17.85
C SER A 443 -14.23 -15.91 -17.00
N SER A 444 -13.51 -14.98 -17.62
CA SER A 444 -12.73 -13.99 -16.89
C SER A 444 -13.63 -13.02 -16.12
N PRO A 445 -13.09 -12.34 -15.10
CA PRO A 445 -13.69 -11.09 -14.62
C PRO A 445 -13.96 -10.13 -15.78
N THR A 446 -15.02 -9.34 -15.66
CA THR A 446 -15.35 -8.31 -16.64
C THR A 446 -14.52 -7.06 -16.36
N ALA A 447 -13.67 -6.69 -17.29
CA ALA A 447 -12.93 -5.44 -17.26
C ALA A 447 -13.78 -4.30 -17.85
N GLN A 448 -13.64 -3.09 -17.31
CA GLN A 448 -14.32 -1.89 -17.82
C GLN A 448 -13.32 -1.06 -18.62
N PHE A 449 -13.77 -0.49 -19.75
CA PHE A 449 -12.98 0.45 -20.54
C PHE A 449 -13.82 1.61 -21.07
N GLN A 450 -13.17 2.70 -21.47
CA GLN A 450 -13.81 3.89 -22.03
C GLN A 450 -13.35 4.13 -23.46
N ILE A 451 -14.29 4.42 -24.36
CA ILE A 451 -14.01 4.99 -25.68
C ILE A 451 -14.24 6.50 -25.59
N ASN A 452 -13.15 7.26 -25.67
CA ASN A 452 -13.17 8.73 -25.67
C ASN A 452 -13.28 9.26 -27.12
N GLN A 453 -13.81 10.49 -27.27
CA GLN A 453 -13.91 11.17 -28.57
C GLN A 453 -12.55 11.47 -29.21
#